data_AF-A0A2V7ZXM5-F1
#
_entry.id   AF-A0A2V7ZXM5-F1
#
_cell.length_a   1.000
_cell.length_b   1.000
_cell.length_c   1.000
_cell.angle_alpha   90.00
_cell.angle_beta   90.00
_cell.angle_gamma   90.00
#
_symmetry.space_group_name_H-M   'P 1'
#
loop_
_entity.id
_entity.type
_entity.pdbx_description
1 polymer ?
#
loop_
_entity_poly.entity_id
_entity_poly.type
_entity_poly.pdbx_seq_one_letter_code
_entity_poly.pdbx_strand_id
1 'polypeptide(L)'
;MIRWRDRVLIGGAALGIVMAHGASTRGRAQDSWGGVMDEHPAIQYASRPATDRVTKLKEALVQGGRSLQRDPRNGYLLSVLDALGVPIESQLLVFSKTGVQRAYTSPENPRALFFDDSVAVGYIPGAPFLELAAHDPQQGVVFYTLDQASTPPAFTRRTSCLSCHVSASTENVPGMIVRTNTVGDAGDVMPHSDTHDVNHRTPHPDRWGGWLVTSEGPTPYSKHHLLGTRQHVEPGVRRLDQQPARRARLPCRVERRRRAARLRSSDARDQPADEAELGIARRGERRPRGRDGGRERPSSRR
;
A
#
# COMPACT_ATOMS: atom_id res chain seq x y z
N MET A 1 -73.89 -47.25 11.92
CA MET A 1 -73.72 -46.92 10.49
C MET A 1 -74.48 -45.63 10.20
N ILE A 2 -73.76 -44.59 9.72
CA ILE A 2 -74.14 -43.63 8.64
C ILE A 2 -75.55 -43.01 8.78
N ARG A 3 -75.79 -41.70 8.98
CA ARG A 3 -75.36 -40.50 8.23
C ARG A 3 -75.98 -39.28 8.96
N TRP A 4 -75.27 -38.17 9.13
CA TRP A 4 -75.91 -36.87 9.42
C TRP A 4 -75.45 -35.87 8.37
N ARG A 5 -76.38 -35.49 7.48
CA ARG A 5 -76.21 -34.44 6.48
C ARG A 5 -76.74 -33.14 7.06
N ASP A 6 -75.88 -32.12 7.00
CA ASP A 6 -76.13 -30.75 6.59
C ASP A 6 -77.40 -30.04 7.08
N ARG A 7 -77.21 -28.95 7.83
CA ARG A 7 -77.57 -27.56 7.43
C ARG A 7 -77.31 -26.60 8.61
N VAL A 8 -76.34 -25.68 8.51
CA VAL A 8 -76.35 -24.36 7.81
C VAL A 8 -76.79 -23.22 8.74
N LEU A 9 -75.78 -22.39 9.06
CA LEU A 9 -75.74 -20.92 9.24
C LEU A 9 -76.41 -20.25 10.45
N ILE A 10 -75.61 -19.42 11.14
CA ILE A 10 -75.71 -17.95 11.35
C ILE A 10 -74.47 -17.63 12.24
N GLY A 11 -73.46 -16.88 11.80
CA GLY A 11 -73.51 -15.45 11.48
C GLY A 11 -73.04 -14.67 12.72
N GLY A 12 -71.74 -14.42 12.84
CA GLY A 12 -71.15 -13.64 13.93
C GLY A 12 -69.84 -13.02 13.50
N ALA A 13 -69.89 -11.75 13.08
CA ALA A 13 -68.73 -10.95 12.75
C ALA A 13 -67.90 -10.67 14.01
N ALA A 14 -66.71 -11.24 14.11
CA ALA A 14 -65.70 -10.86 15.09
C ALA A 14 -64.61 -10.06 14.39
N LEU A 15 -64.69 -8.73 14.53
CA LEU A 15 -63.68 -7.78 14.08
C LEU A 15 -62.46 -7.91 15.02
N GLY A 16 -61.52 -8.78 14.67
CA GLY A 16 -60.25 -8.92 15.38
C GLY A 16 -59.29 -7.80 14.99
N ILE A 17 -59.09 -6.82 15.88
CA ILE A 17 -58.02 -5.83 15.75
C ILE A 17 -56.68 -6.55 15.98
N VAL A 18 -55.99 -6.88 14.90
CA VAL A 18 -54.58 -7.32 14.96
C VAL A 18 -53.73 -6.07 15.18
N MET A 19 -53.35 -5.81 16.43
CA MET A 19 -52.29 -4.83 16.72
C MET A 19 -50.95 -5.41 16.28
N ALA A 20 -50.60 -5.15 15.02
CA ALA A 20 -49.26 -5.35 14.50
C ALA A 20 -48.29 -4.51 15.34
N HIS A 21 -47.54 -5.17 16.22
CA HIS A 21 -46.39 -4.57 16.89
C HIS A 21 -45.31 -4.37 15.84
N GLY A 22 -45.39 -3.26 15.11
CA GLY A 22 -44.29 -2.77 14.29
C GLY A 22 -43.14 -2.44 15.22
N ALA A 23 -42.21 -3.38 15.40
CA ALA A 23 -40.89 -3.09 15.93
C ALA A 23 -40.26 -2.08 14.97
N SER A 24 -40.41 -0.80 15.32
CA SER A 24 -39.80 0.30 14.61
C SER A 24 -38.30 0.15 14.85
N THR A 25 -37.61 -0.51 13.92
CA THR A 25 -36.17 -0.34 13.77
C THR A 25 -35.97 1.12 13.39
N ARG A 26 -35.90 2.01 14.39
CA ARG A 26 -35.33 3.33 14.19
C ARG A 26 -33.90 3.05 13.74
N GLY A 27 -33.66 3.14 12.43
CA GLY A 27 -32.32 3.28 11.92
C GLY A 27 -31.70 4.41 12.72
N ARG A 28 -30.61 4.12 13.47
CA ARG A 28 -29.83 5.19 14.08
C ARG A 28 -29.47 6.11 12.93
N ALA A 29 -30.00 7.32 12.93
CA ALA A 29 -29.42 8.41 12.18
C ALA A 29 -27.93 8.37 12.56
N GLN A 30 -27.06 8.13 11.57
CA GLN A 30 -25.63 8.28 11.79
C GLN A 30 -25.44 9.76 12.06
N ASP A 31 -25.23 10.12 13.33
CA ASP A 31 -24.76 11.45 13.69
C ASP A 31 -23.50 11.71 12.85
N SER A 32 -23.53 12.74 12.02
CA SER A 32 -22.39 13.11 11.19
C SER A 32 -21.29 13.61 12.12
N TRP A 33 -20.30 12.76 12.41
CA TRP A 33 -19.14 13.14 13.19
C TRP A 33 -18.39 14.29 12.51
N GLY A 34 -18.25 15.42 13.22
CA GLY A 34 -17.61 16.64 12.71
C GLY A 34 -16.14 16.79 13.09
N GLY A 35 -15.55 15.82 13.80
CA GLY A 35 -14.14 15.82 14.20
C GLY A 35 -13.23 15.06 13.23
N VAL A 36 -11.94 15.00 13.54
CA VAL A 36 -10.99 14.11 12.83
C VAL A 36 -11.28 12.65 13.17
N MET A 37 -11.01 11.70 12.25
CA MET A 37 -11.48 10.31 12.48
C MET A 37 -10.68 9.56 13.55
N ASP A 38 -9.44 9.93 13.81
CA ASP A 38 -8.67 9.32 14.90
C ASP A 38 -9.27 9.59 16.28
N GLU A 39 -10.03 10.68 16.42
CA GLU A 39 -10.78 11.02 17.64
C GLU A 39 -12.18 10.39 17.68
N HIS A 40 -12.62 9.73 16.60
CA HIS A 40 -13.96 9.16 16.52
C HIS A 40 -14.17 8.10 17.63
N PRO A 41 -15.26 8.16 18.42
CA PRO A 41 -15.50 7.25 19.54
C PRO A 41 -15.59 5.76 19.18
N ALA A 42 -15.82 5.43 17.92
CA ALA A 42 -15.78 4.04 17.42
C ALA A 42 -14.36 3.53 17.15
N ILE A 43 -13.43 4.41 16.75
CA ILE A 43 -12.03 4.10 16.43
C ILE A 43 -11.20 4.05 17.72
N GLN A 44 -11.40 5.02 18.62
CA GLN A 44 -10.72 5.11 19.92
C GLN A 44 -9.20 5.02 19.75
N TYR A 45 -8.66 5.75 18.77
CA TYR A 45 -7.27 5.55 18.32
C TYR A 45 -6.27 5.70 19.47
N ALA A 46 -6.47 6.68 20.36
CA ALA A 46 -5.57 6.96 21.46
C ALA A 46 -5.63 5.93 22.60
N SER A 47 -6.78 5.30 22.85
CA SER A 47 -7.03 4.54 24.09
C SER A 47 -7.21 3.05 23.88
N ARG A 48 -7.75 2.62 22.73
CA ARG A 48 -7.95 1.20 22.47
C ARG A 48 -6.61 0.51 22.21
N PRO A 49 -6.35 -0.67 22.82
CA PRO A 49 -5.21 -1.50 22.46
C PRO A 49 -5.27 -1.91 20.99
N ALA A 50 -4.17 -1.72 20.27
CA ALA A 50 -4.08 -2.18 18.89
C ALA A 50 -3.88 -3.70 18.85
N THR A 51 -4.19 -4.31 17.73
CA THR A 51 -4.13 -5.77 17.47
C THR A 51 -3.34 -6.10 16.21
N ASP A 52 -2.65 -5.10 15.65
CA ASP A 52 -1.79 -5.20 14.48
C ASP A 52 -0.55 -6.09 14.73
N ARG A 53 0.17 -6.41 13.65
CA ARG A 53 1.33 -7.31 13.70
C ARG A 53 2.50 -6.77 14.53
N VAL A 54 2.70 -5.45 14.56
CA VAL A 54 3.75 -4.82 15.38
C VAL A 54 3.38 -4.90 16.86
N THR A 55 2.11 -4.68 17.22
CA THR A 55 1.65 -4.87 18.61
C THR A 55 1.85 -6.30 19.08
N LYS A 56 1.45 -7.30 18.27
CA LYS A 56 1.66 -8.71 18.59
C LYS A 56 3.14 -9.07 18.75
N LEU A 57 4.01 -8.52 17.89
CA LEU A 57 5.44 -8.71 18.02
C LEU A 57 5.97 -8.07 19.31
N LYS A 58 5.56 -6.83 19.61
CA LYS A 58 5.94 -6.14 20.85
C LYS A 58 5.57 -6.96 22.09
N GLU A 59 4.36 -7.50 22.15
CA GLU A 59 3.91 -8.37 23.25
C GLU A 59 4.77 -9.64 23.36
N ALA A 60 5.06 -10.30 22.23
CA ALA A 60 5.91 -11.48 22.21
C ALA A 60 7.34 -11.21 22.68
N LEU A 61 7.89 -10.01 22.41
CA LEU A 61 9.20 -9.61 22.93
C LEU A 61 9.19 -9.41 24.45
N VAL A 62 8.16 -8.72 24.97
CA VAL A 62 8.01 -8.48 26.43
C VAL A 62 7.83 -9.79 27.19
N GLN A 63 7.11 -10.75 26.62
CA GLN A 63 6.88 -12.06 27.23
C GLN A 63 8.08 -13.01 27.07
N GLY A 64 9.13 -12.62 26.35
CA GLY A 64 10.28 -13.49 26.06
C GLY A 64 9.99 -14.61 25.04
N GLY A 65 8.82 -14.59 24.40
CA GLY A 65 8.46 -15.55 23.35
C GLY A 65 9.19 -15.31 22.01
N ARG A 66 9.79 -14.13 21.84
CA ARG A 66 10.65 -13.77 20.70
C ARG A 66 11.81 -12.88 21.15
N SER A 67 12.85 -12.81 20.32
CA SER A 67 13.94 -11.83 20.44
C SER A 67 14.28 -11.23 19.09
N LEU A 68 14.82 -10.02 19.07
CA LEU A 68 15.34 -9.38 17.86
C LEU A 68 16.86 -9.33 17.95
N GLN A 69 17.52 -9.87 16.92
CA GLN A 69 18.97 -9.84 16.83
C GLN A 69 19.44 -8.56 16.16
N ARG A 70 20.46 -7.92 16.74
CA ARG A 70 21.05 -6.70 16.20
C ARG A 70 22.15 -7.04 15.21
N ASP A 71 21.98 -6.65 13.96
CA ASP A 71 22.99 -6.75 12.91
C ASP A 71 23.99 -5.57 12.99
N PRO A 72 25.30 -5.80 12.81
CA PRO A 72 26.30 -4.73 12.86
C PRO A 72 26.12 -3.62 11.82
N ARG A 73 25.49 -3.91 10.67
CA ARG A 73 25.31 -2.95 9.57
C ARG A 73 23.92 -2.32 9.59
N ASN A 74 22.90 -3.14 9.79
CA ASN A 74 21.50 -2.77 9.60
C ASN A 74 20.74 -2.61 10.93
N GLY A 75 21.42 -2.81 12.06
CA GLY A 75 20.81 -2.81 13.39
C GLY A 75 19.71 -3.86 13.47
N TYR A 76 18.51 -3.49 13.92
CA TYR A 76 17.41 -4.44 14.06
C TYR A 76 16.62 -4.69 12.78
N LEU A 77 16.96 -4.05 11.65
CA LEU A 77 16.15 -4.13 10.42
C LEU A 77 15.85 -5.58 10.01
N LEU A 78 16.89 -6.41 9.85
CA LEU A 78 16.72 -7.76 9.31
C LEU A 78 15.87 -8.65 10.23
N SER A 79 16.10 -8.57 11.54
CA SER A 79 15.32 -9.34 12.52
C SER A 79 13.88 -8.81 12.65
N VAL A 80 13.66 -7.51 12.47
CA VAL A 80 12.31 -6.92 12.42
C VAL A 80 11.56 -7.37 11.17
N LEU A 81 12.20 -7.35 9.99
CA LEU A 81 11.58 -7.82 8.74
C LEU A 81 11.22 -9.31 8.84
N ASP A 82 12.13 -10.14 9.34
CA ASP A 82 11.88 -11.58 9.55
C ASP A 82 10.75 -11.83 10.55
N ALA A 83 10.82 -11.21 11.73
CA ALA A 83 9.81 -11.39 12.77
C ALA A 83 8.42 -10.90 12.34
N LEU A 84 8.39 -9.82 11.55
CA LEU A 84 7.17 -9.32 10.96
C LEU A 84 6.81 -10.04 9.67
N GLY A 85 7.63 -10.90 9.08
CA GLY A 85 7.35 -11.55 7.80
C GLY A 85 7.23 -10.61 6.60
N VAL A 86 7.92 -9.47 6.62
CA VAL A 86 7.95 -8.49 5.51
C VAL A 86 9.06 -8.89 4.53
N PRO A 87 8.77 -9.11 3.23
CA PRO A 87 9.77 -9.56 2.27
C PRO A 87 10.86 -8.51 2.04
N ILE A 88 12.13 -8.92 2.06
CA ILE A 88 13.26 -8.00 1.84
C ILE A 88 13.32 -7.47 0.40
N GLU A 89 12.79 -8.25 -0.54
CA GLU A 89 12.65 -7.91 -1.95
C GLU A 89 11.57 -6.86 -2.24
N SER A 90 10.72 -6.51 -1.27
CA SER A 90 9.73 -5.43 -1.39
C SER A 90 10.35 -4.03 -1.39
N GLN A 91 11.67 -3.93 -1.29
CA GLN A 91 12.39 -2.69 -1.10
C GLN A 91 12.08 -1.63 -2.16
N LEU A 92 11.65 -0.46 -1.70
CA LEU A 92 11.61 0.80 -2.46
C LEU A 92 12.60 1.80 -1.87
N LEU A 93 13.06 2.75 -2.69
CA LEU A 93 14.01 3.77 -2.28
C LEU A 93 13.45 5.18 -2.52
N VAL A 94 13.46 5.98 -1.47
CA VAL A 94 13.04 7.38 -1.44
C VAL A 94 14.25 8.24 -1.16
N PHE A 95 14.58 9.16 -2.07
CA PHE A 95 15.69 10.09 -1.89
C PHE A 95 15.25 11.50 -1.48
N SER A 96 13.96 11.81 -1.61
CA SER A 96 13.41 13.07 -1.12
C SER A 96 13.60 13.21 0.39
N LYS A 97 14.01 14.40 0.84
CA LYS A 97 14.17 14.78 2.25
C LYS A 97 12.83 15.05 2.91
N THR A 98 12.02 14.00 3.04
CA THR A 98 10.68 14.02 3.64
C THR A 98 10.63 13.15 4.91
N GLY A 99 9.53 13.28 5.67
CA GLY A 99 9.30 12.48 6.87
C GLY A 99 10.09 12.93 8.10
N VAL A 100 9.95 12.16 9.19
CA VAL A 100 10.47 12.53 10.51
C VAL A 100 11.99 12.38 10.63
N GLN A 101 12.62 11.55 9.78
CA GLN A 101 14.07 11.38 9.71
C GLN A 101 14.70 12.03 8.47
N ARG A 102 14.09 13.09 7.91
CA ARG A 102 14.56 13.79 6.70
C ARG A 102 16.04 14.19 6.74
N ALA A 103 16.58 14.50 7.91
CA ALA A 103 17.99 14.89 8.09
C ALA A 103 18.98 13.77 7.74
N TYR A 104 18.53 12.52 7.74
CA TYR A 104 19.35 11.35 7.38
C TYR A 104 19.14 10.91 5.93
N THR A 105 18.15 11.46 5.23
CA THR A 105 17.82 11.07 3.85
C THR A 105 18.49 12.00 2.86
N SER A 106 19.07 11.45 1.80
CA SER A 106 19.55 12.21 0.64
C SER A 106 19.59 11.32 -0.60
N PRO A 107 19.84 11.86 -1.81
CA PRO A 107 20.18 11.06 -2.99
C PRO A 107 21.30 10.06 -2.74
N GLU A 108 22.31 10.43 -1.96
CA GLU A 108 23.46 9.60 -1.61
C GLU A 108 23.20 8.67 -0.42
N ASN A 109 22.12 8.89 0.35
CA ASN A 109 21.70 8.04 1.47
C ASN A 109 20.16 7.89 1.47
N PRO A 110 19.59 7.17 0.50
CA PRO A 110 18.13 7.10 0.35
C PRO A 110 17.49 6.31 1.49
N ARG A 111 16.30 6.74 1.90
CA ARG A 111 15.43 5.98 2.80
C ARG A 111 14.89 4.77 2.06
N ALA A 112 15.04 3.60 2.66
CA ALA A 112 14.41 2.39 2.19
C ALA A 112 13.07 2.17 2.87
N LEU A 113 12.09 1.72 2.09
CA LEU A 113 10.81 1.24 2.57
C LEU A 113 10.68 -0.23 2.18
N PHE A 114 10.41 -1.09 3.15
CA PHE A 114 10.03 -2.48 2.96
C PHE A 114 8.57 -2.62 3.34
N PHE A 115 7.77 -3.37 2.58
CA PHE A 115 6.35 -3.41 2.80
C PHE A 115 5.70 -4.72 2.38
N ASP A 116 4.54 -4.98 2.98
CA ASP A 116 3.50 -5.84 2.45
C ASP A 116 2.14 -5.16 2.60
N ASP A 117 1.06 -5.92 2.41
CA ASP A 117 -0.32 -5.42 2.46
C ASP A 117 -0.74 -4.87 3.84
N SER A 118 0.04 -5.10 4.90
CA SER A 118 -0.35 -4.76 6.28
C SER A 118 0.73 -4.04 7.09
N VAL A 119 1.99 -4.09 6.69
CA VAL A 119 3.09 -3.42 7.41
C VAL A 119 4.04 -2.76 6.42
N ALA A 120 4.46 -1.54 6.73
CA ALA A 120 5.60 -0.88 6.12
C ALA A 120 6.68 -0.60 7.18
N VAL A 121 7.94 -0.83 6.81
CA VAL A 121 9.13 -0.60 7.62
C VAL A 121 10.07 0.34 6.87
N GLY A 122 10.34 1.50 7.46
CA GLY A 122 11.30 2.48 6.98
C GLY A 122 12.66 2.32 7.65
N TYR A 123 13.70 2.33 6.83
CA TYR A 123 15.09 2.25 7.27
C TYR A 123 15.95 3.28 6.53
N ILE A 124 16.79 3.99 7.28
CA ILE A 124 17.79 4.89 6.72
C ILE A 124 19.13 4.52 7.37
N PRO A 125 20.18 4.24 6.58
CA PRO A 125 21.49 3.96 7.14
C PRO A 125 21.98 5.10 8.04
N GLY A 126 22.37 4.76 9.27
CA GLY A 126 22.86 5.70 10.28
C GLY A 126 21.78 6.49 11.02
N ALA A 127 20.49 6.31 10.71
CA ALA A 127 19.42 6.97 11.43
C ALA A 127 19.09 6.25 12.76
N PRO A 128 18.62 6.98 13.78
CA PRO A 128 18.49 6.47 15.15
C PRO A 128 17.40 5.41 15.31
N PHE A 129 16.38 5.38 14.46
CA PHE A 129 15.26 4.44 14.61
C PHE A 129 14.73 3.91 13.29
N LEU A 130 14.12 2.72 13.37
CA LEU A 130 13.23 2.20 12.33
C LEU A 130 11.87 2.89 12.45
N GLU A 131 11.29 3.24 11.31
CA GLU A 131 9.91 3.72 11.20
C GLU A 131 9.01 2.53 10.87
N LEU A 132 7.86 2.38 11.53
CA LEU A 132 6.90 1.34 11.17
C LEU A 132 5.49 1.91 11.10
N ALA A 133 4.73 1.41 10.14
CA ALA A 133 3.31 1.66 10.01
C ALA A 133 2.61 0.32 9.80
N ALA A 134 1.62 0.02 10.64
CA ALA A 134 0.94 -1.28 10.64
C ALA A 134 -0.57 -1.08 10.59
N HIS A 135 -1.23 -1.79 9.69
CA HIS A 135 -2.68 -1.78 9.57
C HIS A 135 -3.32 -2.58 10.70
N ASP A 136 -4.12 -1.89 11.52
CA ASP A 136 -5.00 -2.45 12.53
C ASP A 136 -6.45 -2.47 12.00
N PRO A 137 -7.17 -3.61 12.12
CA PRO A 137 -8.54 -3.73 11.61
C PRO A 137 -9.56 -2.76 12.21
N GLN A 138 -9.29 -2.17 13.38
CA GLN A 138 -10.22 -1.30 14.09
C GLN A 138 -9.74 0.16 14.16
N GLN A 139 -8.43 0.38 14.11
CA GLN A 139 -7.82 1.70 14.27
C GLN A 139 -7.29 2.31 12.96
N GLY A 140 -7.34 1.58 11.85
CA GLY A 140 -6.64 1.99 10.63
C GLY A 140 -5.13 1.79 10.80
N VAL A 141 -4.30 2.70 10.32
CA VAL A 141 -2.85 2.55 10.42
C VAL A 141 -2.33 3.06 11.76
N VAL A 142 -1.55 2.22 12.45
CA VAL A 142 -0.85 2.56 13.69
C VAL A 142 0.65 2.73 13.42
N PHE A 143 1.21 3.82 13.93
CA PHE A 143 2.61 4.19 13.70
C PHE A 143 3.50 3.88 14.92
N TYR A 144 4.68 3.33 14.64
CA TYR A 144 5.67 2.97 15.65
C TYR A 144 7.07 3.42 15.25
N THR A 145 7.93 3.56 16.25
CA THR A 145 9.38 3.65 16.09
C THR A 145 10.07 2.58 16.91
N LEU A 146 11.18 2.04 16.40
CA LEU A 146 12.09 1.18 17.16
C LEU A 146 13.48 1.82 17.19
N ASP A 147 13.94 2.18 18.38
CA ASP A 147 15.28 2.75 18.60
C ASP A 147 16.36 1.68 18.36
N GLN A 148 17.29 1.97 17.44
CA GLN A 148 18.36 1.07 17.01
C GLN A 148 19.47 0.91 18.06
N ALA A 149 19.55 1.81 19.03
CA ALA A 149 20.50 1.76 20.15
C ALA A 149 19.90 1.08 21.41
N SER A 150 18.57 0.99 21.49
CA SER A 150 17.89 0.42 22.66
C SER A 150 18.15 -1.09 22.78
N THR A 151 18.52 -1.51 24.00
CA THR A 151 18.73 -2.91 24.37
C THR A 151 18.14 -3.14 25.77
N PRO A 152 17.05 -3.93 25.91
CA PRO A 152 16.36 -4.67 24.85
C PRO A 152 15.62 -3.76 23.86
N PRO A 153 15.42 -4.19 22.60
CA PRO A 153 14.71 -3.41 21.60
C PRO A 153 13.22 -3.26 21.95
N ALA A 154 12.69 -2.04 21.81
CA ALA A 154 11.31 -1.71 22.17
C ALA A 154 10.60 -0.89 21.09
N PHE A 155 9.40 -1.34 20.71
CA PHE A 155 8.50 -0.60 19.83
C PHE A 155 7.70 0.46 20.62
N THR A 156 7.80 1.71 20.17
CA THR A 156 7.09 2.85 20.75
C THR A 156 6.04 3.37 19.77
N ARG A 157 4.77 3.37 20.18
CA ARG A 157 3.67 3.96 19.40
C ARG A 157 3.84 5.47 19.32
N ARG A 158 3.60 6.06 18.15
CA ARG A 158 3.71 7.51 17.90
C ARG A 158 2.40 8.06 17.34
N THR A 159 1.95 9.17 17.90
CA THR A 159 0.76 9.91 17.40
C THR A 159 1.14 11.13 16.58
N SER A 160 2.37 11.64 16.69
CA SER A 160 2.85 12.78 15.89
C SER A 160 2.76 12.52 14.38
N CYS A 161 2.84 11.27 13.94
CA CYS A 161 2.66 10.86 12.56
C CYS A 161 1.26 11.21 12.01
N LEU A 162 0.23 11.26 12.86
CA LEU A 162 -1.15 11.54 12.44
C LEU A 162 -1.29 12.93 11.81
N SER A 163 -0.45 13.89 12.19
CA SER A 163 -0.44 15.24 11.58
C SER A 163 -0.31 15.24 10.05
N CYS A 164 0.31 14.20 9.47
CA CYS A 164 0.45 14.02 8.03
C CYS A 164 -0.34 12.82 7.48
N HIS A 165 -0.69 11.85 8.33
CA HIS A 165 -1.29 10.57 7.96
C HIS A 165 -2.81 10.50 8.22
N VAL A 166 -3.39 11.58 8.75
CA VAL A 166 -4.83 11.83 8.78
C VAL A 166 -5.07 13.02 7.86
N SER A 167 -5.37 12.74 6.60
CA SER A 167 -5.51 13.76 5.55
C SER A 167 -6.65 13.41 4.61
N ALA A 168 -7.05 14.36 3.76
CA ALA A 168 -8.07 14.13 2.74
C ALA A 168 -7.72 12.93 1.82
N SER A 169 -6.43 12.72 1.53
CA SER A 169 -5.95 11.58 0.75
C SER A 169 -6.09 10.22 1.42
N THR A 170 -6.28 10.20 2.75
CA THR A 170 -6.57 8.99 3.53
C THR A 170 -8.03 8.97 3.98
N GLU A 171 -8.90 9.75 3.32
CA GLU A 171 -10.32 9.92 3.69
C GLU A 171 -10.49 10.35 5.15
N ASN A 172 -9.53 11.12 5.67
CA ASN A 172 -9.42 11.58 7.05
C ASN A 172 -9.33 10.47 8.10
N VAL A 173 -8.98 9.23 7.71
CA VAL A 173 -8.68 8.11 8.62
C VAL A 173 -7.17 7.91 8.71
N PRO A 174 -6.59 7.49 9.87
CA PRO A 174 -5.19 7.11 9.94
C PRO A 174 -4.79 6.13 8.84
N GLY A 175 -3.95 6.57 7.90
CA GLY A 175 -3.70 5.86 6.66
C GLY A 175 -2.27 5.93 6.17
N MET A 176 -1.94 5.04 5.23
CA MET A 176 -0.69 5.09 4.49
C MET A 176 -0.80 6.16 3.40
N ILE A 177 0.28 6.90 3.19
CA ILE A 177 0.39 7.89 2.12
C ILE A 177 1.58 7.55 1.23
N VAL A 178 1.43 7.79 -0.06
CA VAL A 178 2.52 7.79 -1.03
C VAL A 178 2.50 9.16 -1.68
N ARG A 179 3.62 9.90 -1.64
CA ARG A 179 3.72 11.23 -2.24
C ARG A 179 4.71 11.25 -3.37
N THR A 180 4.31 11.94 -4.43
CA THR A 180 5.21 12.45 -5.45
C THR A 180 5.63 13.87 -5.04
N ASN A 181 6.93 14.16 -5.12
CA ASN A 181 7.48 15.48 -4.81
C ASN A 181 8.36 15.93 -5.95
N THR A 182 8.28 17.22 -6.29
CA THR A 182 9.31 17.85 -7.10
C THR A 182 10.50 18.20 -6.20
N VAL A 183 11.66 17.64 -6.51
CA VAL A 183 12.86 17.71 -5.66
C VAL A 183 14.03 18.28 -6.44
N GLY A 184 14.84 19.09 -5.76
CA GLY A 184 16.12 19.55 -6.29
C GLY A 184 17.21 18.48 -6.17
N ASP A 185 18.39 18.78 -6.70
CA ASP A 185 19.52 17.84 -6.78
C ASP A 185 19.96 17.29 -5.42
N ALA A 186 19.81 18.08 -4.34
CA ALA A 186 20.14 17.67 -2.98
C ALA A 186 19.03 16.84 -2.30
N GLY A 187 17.93 16.55 -3.00
CA GLY A 187 16.76 15.84 -2.47
C GLY A 187 15.77 16.70 -1.69
N ASP A 188 16.04 18.00 -1.53
CA ASP A 188 15.13 18.94 -0.89
C ASP A 188 13.89 19.16 -1.76
N VAL A 189 12.70 19.16 -1.15
CA VAL A 189 11.45 19.46 -1.86
C VAL A 189 11.48 20.92 -2.28
N MET A 190 11.27 21.16 -3.57
CA MET A 190 11.36 22.52 -4.11
C MET A 190 10.22 23.39 -3.56
N PRO A 191 10.51 24.60 -3.06
CA PRO A 191 9.48 25.53 -2.62
C PRO A 191 8.48 25.82 -3.75
N HIS A 192 7.19 26.00 -3.41
CA HIS A 192 6.11 26.33 -4.35
C HIS A 192 5.94 25.33 -5.50
N SER A 193 6.50 24.13 -5.37
CA SER A 193 6.37 23.08 -6.37
C SER A 193 5.32 22.06 -5.96
N ASP A 194 4.75 21.44 -6.98
CA ASP A 194 3.73 20.42 -6.85
C ASP A 194 4.22 19.24 -5.99
N THR A 195 3.52 19.04 -4.87
CA THR A 195 3.58 17.86 -4.01
C THR A 195 2.18 17.28 -3.96
N HIS A 196 2.03 16.02 -4.34
CA HIS A 196 0.72 15.40 -4.42
C HIS A 196 0.74 14.00 -3.82
N ASP A 197 -0.37 13.65 -3.16
CA ASP A 197 -0.64 12.26 -2.80
C ASP A 197 -0.98 11.46 -4.05
N VAL A 198 -0.37 10.29 -4.15
CA VAL A 198 -0.49 9.37 -5.28
C VAL A 198 -1.45 8.26 -4.91
N ASN A 199 -2.33 7.92 -5.84
CA ASN A 199 -3.22 6.76 -5.73
C ASN A 199 -3.26 5.99 -7.05
N HIS A 200 -4.06 4.92 -7.10
CA HIS A 200 -4.22 4.08 -8.29
C HIS A 200 -4.74 4.81 -9.54
N ARG A 201 -5.30 6.01 -9.39
CA ARG A 201 -5.82 6.84 -10.49
C ARG A 201 -4.78 7.82 -11.02
N THR A 202 -3.73 8.13 -10.25
CA THR A 202 -2.66 9.02 -10.70
C THR A 202 -1.98 8.41 -11.93
N PRO A 203 -1.76 9.15 -13.03
CA PRO A 203 -1.03 8.65 -14.19
C PRO A 203 0.38 8.22 -13.80
N HIS A 204 0.84 7.08 -14.33
CA HIS A 204 2.15 6.53 -13.98
C HIS A 204 3.33 7.54 -14.05
N PRO A 205 3.46 8.40 -15.07
CA PRO A 205 4.55 9.38 -15.15
C PRO A 205 4.58 10.40 -14.00
N ASP A 206 3.46 10.58 -13.30
CA ASP A 206 3.30 11.60 -12.25
C ASP A 206 3.50 11.01 -10.83
N ARG A 207 3.77 9.69 -10.70
CA ARG A 207 3.76 8.98 -9.40
C ARG A 207 5.06 9.07 -8.60
N TRP A 208 6.21 9.18 -9.26
CA TRP A 208 7.49 8.76 -8.67
C TRP A 208 8.48 9.89 -8.38
N GLY A 209 8.02 11.14 -8.25
CA GLY A 209 8.85 12.28 -7.86
C GLY A 209 9.49 12.10 -6.48
N GLY A 210 10.82 12.15 -6.40
CA GLY A 210 11.56 11.93 -5.15
C GLY A 210 11.83 10.46 -4.78
N TRP A 211 11.54 9.53 -5.70
CA TRP A 211 11.80 8.09 -5.59
C TRP A 211 12.85 7.64 -6.60
N LEU A 212 13.66 6.64 -6.23
CA LEU A 212 14.52 5.95 -7.21
C LEU A 212 13.69 4.88 -7.93
N VAL A 213 13.46 5.08 -9.23
CA VAL A 213 12.75 4.14 -10.10
C VAL A 213 13.68 3.61 -11.18
N THR A 214 13.56 2.31 -11.45
CA THR A 214 14.22 1.68 -12.60
C THR A 214 13.24 1.62 -13.77
N SER A 215 13.73 1.69 -15.01
CA SER A 215 12.88 1.51 -16.19
C SER A 215 13.69 0.96 -17.36
N GLU A 216 13.04 0.14 -18.19
CA GLU A 216 13.64 -0.53 -19.35
C GLU A 216 13.55 0.30 -20.65
N GLY A 217 12.79 1.40 -20.66
CA GLY A 217 12.59 2.29 -21.82
C GLY A 217 12.95 3.76 -21.56
N PRO A 218 12.74 4.66 -22.53
CA PRO A 218 12.87 6.11 -22.32
C PRO A 218 12.00 6.53 -21.14
N THR A 219 12.59 7.22 -20.16
CA THR A 219 11.88 7.65 -18.95
C THR A 219 10.90 8.77 -19.32
N PRO A 220 9.57 8.57 -19.19
CA PRO A 220 8.60 9.63 -19.44
C PRO A 220 8.48 10.61 -18.25
N TYR A 221 9.28 10.40 -17.19
CA TYR A 221 9.32 11.21 -15.97
C TYR A 221 9.94 12.58 -16.27
N SER A 222 9.19 13.43 -16.94
CA SER A 222 9.65 14.73 -17.43
C SER A 222 9.60 15.84 -16.37
N LYS A 223 9.00 15.60 -15.20
CA LYS A 223 8.58 16.68 -14.30
C LYS A 223 9.09 16.65 -12.86
N HIS A 224 9.67 15.55 -12.37
CA HIS A 224 9.93 15.43 -10.93
C HIS A 224 11.31 14.90 -10.54
N HIS A 225 12.15 14.54 -11.52
CA HIS A 225 13.55 14.20 -11.31
C HIS A 225 14.38 15.21 -12.11
N LEU A 226 14.87 16.26 -11.47
CA LEU A 226 15.98 17.05 -12.02
C LEU A 226 17.33 16.35 -11.77
N LEU A 227 17.35 15.02 -11.61
CA LEU A 227 18.56 14.25 -11.83
C LEU A 227 18.84 14.30 -13.33
N GLY A 228 19.75 15.17 -13.74
CA GLY A 228 20.19 15.32 -15.12
C GLY A 228 20.30 13.98 -15.83
N THR A 229 19.73 13.93 -17.04
CA THR A 229 19.86 12.87 -18.05
C THR A 229 20.81 11.73 -17.70
N ARG A 230 20.23 10.57 -17.35
CA ARG A 230 20.75 9.19 -17.54
C ARG A 230 22.08 9.10 -18.29
N GLN A 231 23.19 9.23 -17.56
CA GLN A 231 24.39 8.43 -17.80
C GLN A 231 24.95 8.09 -16.43
N HIS A 232 25.04 6.79 -16.15
CA HIS A 232 25.54 6.21 -14.91
C HIS A 232 24.67 6.47 -13.66
N VAL A 233 24.33 5.37 -12.96
CA VAL A 233 24.37 5.41 -11.50
C VAL A 233 25.82 5.75 -11.17
N GLU A 234 26.13 7.05 -11.10
CA GLU A 234 27.45 7.58 -10.78
C GLU A 234 27.90 7.01 -9.42
N PRO A 235 29.21 6.93 -9.14
CA PRO A 235 29.80 6.36 -7.91
C PRO A 235 29.39 7.04 -6.59
N GLY A 236 28.43 7.97 -6.62
CA GLY A 236 28.05 8.87 -5.54
C GLY A 236 27.02 8.33 -4.54
N VAL A 237 26.27 7.26 -4.85
CA VAL A 237 25.35 6.67 -3.85
C VAL A 237 26.15 5.85 -2.84
N ARG A 238 26.63 6.52 -1.80
CA ARG A 238 27.33 5.89 -0.68
C ARG A 238 26.33 5.05 0.14
N ARG A 239 26.79 4.04 0.89
CA ARG A 239 25.94 3.21 1.78
C ARG A 239 24.83 2.40 1.13
N LEU A 240 24.71 2.30 -0.21
CA LEU A 240 23.87 1.26 -0.83
C LEU A 240 24.25 -0.14 -0.32
N ASP A 241 25.45 -0.36 0.22
CA ASP A 241 25.97 -1.64 0.75
C ASP A 241 25.32 -2.01 2.07
N GLN A 242 24.74 -1.01 2.71
CA GLN A 242 23.91 -1.12 3.90
C GLN A 242 22.43 -1.29 3.49
N GLN A 243 22.10 -1.17 2.19
CA GLN A 243 20.80 -1.52 1.65
C GLN A 243 20.77 -3.01 1.28
N PRO A 244 19.86 -3.81 1.86
CA PRO A 244 19.95 -5.26 1.75
C PRO A 244 19.53 -5.82 0.38
N ALA A 245 18.63 -5.18 -0.38
CA ALA A 245 18.20 -5.66 -1.69
C ALA A 245 19.10 -5.20 -2.86
N ARG A 246 20.43 -5.08 -2.64
CA ARG A 246 21.44 -4.65 -3.64
C ARG A 246 21.41 -5.41 -4.97
N ARG A 247 20.87 -6.62 -4.99
CA ARG A 247 20.83 -7.52 -6.17
C ARG A 247 19.48 -8.21 -6.29
N ALA A 248 18.37 -7.46 -6.23
CA ALA A 248 17.14 -7.97 -6.80
C ALA A 248 17.26 -8.03 -8.33
N ARG A 249 18.09 -8.94 -8.87
CA ARG A 249 17.69 -9.57 -10.14
C ARG A 249 16.41 -10.29 -9.76
N LEU A 250 15.26 -9.71 -10.10
CA LEU A 250 13.99 -10.42 -10.07
C LEU A 250 14.27 -11.77 -10.73
N PRO A 251 14.33 -12.89 -9.98
CA PRO A 251 14.52 -14.17 -10.60
C PRO A 251 13.29 -14.34 -11.48
N CYS A 252 13.48 -14.66 -12.77
CA CYS A 252 12.45 -14.98 -13.75
C CYS A 252 11.47 -16.11 -13.29
N ARG A 253 11.59 -16.59 -12.05
CA ARG A 253 10.76 -17.60 -11.40
C ARG A 253 9.78 -17.07 -10.34
N VAL A 254 9.85 -15.80 -9.92
CA VAL A 254 8.84 -15.24 -8.97
C VAL A 254 7.53 -14.85 -9.68
N GLU A 255 7.51 -14.86 -11.01
CA GLU A 255 6.35 -14.54 -11.86
C GLU A 255 5.15 -15.49 -11.73
N ARG A 256 5.28 -16.64 -11.04
CA ARG A 256 4.20 -17.66 -10.97
C ARG A 256 3.36 -17.68 -9.70
N ARG A 257 3.57 -16.77 -8.75
CA ARG A 257 2.70 -16.67 -7.56
C ARG A 257 2.12 -15.28 -7.33
N ARG A 258 1.60 -14.64 -8.37
CA ARG A 258 0.60 -13.57 -8.21
C ARG A 258 -0.76 -14.16 -7.83
N ARG A 259 -0.95 -14.49 -6.55
CA ARG A 259 -2.30 -14.60 -5.96
C ARG A 259 -2.88 -13.21 -5.66
N ALA A 260 -2.79 -12.28 -6.62
CA ALA A 260 -3.44 -10.97 -6.56
C ALA A 260 -4.88 -10.99 -7.09
N ALA A 261 -5.43 -12.17 -7.41
CA ALA A 261 -6.76 -12.30 -7.97
C ALA A 261 -7.90 -12.26 -6.94
N ARG A 262 -7.60 -12.23 -5.63
CA ARG A 262 -8.65 -12.33 -4.58
C ARG A 262 -8.92 -11.05 -3.78
N LEU A 263 -8.23 -9.94 -4.06
CA LEU A 263 -8.36 -8.68 -3.33
C LEU A 263 -8.52 -7.46 -4.25
N ARG A 264 -9.00 -7.63 -5.49
CA ARG A 264 -9.26 -6.48 -6.37
C ARG A 264 -10.66 -5.92 -6.11
N SER A 265 -10.73 -4.61 -5.88
CA SER A 265 -11.96 -3.85 -6.06
C SER A 265 -12.43 -4.00 -7.50
N SER A 266 -13.75 -4.09 -7.72
CA SER A 266 -14.36 -4.18 -9.05
C SER A 266 -13.97 -3.05 -9.99
N ASP A 267 -13.54 -1.92 -9.42
CA ASP A 267 -13.29 -0.67 -10.15
C ASP A 267 -11.81 -0.45 -10.47
N ALA A 268 -10.92 -1.35 -10.05
CA ALA A 268 -9.49 -1.28 -10.36
C ALA A 268 -9.28 -1.58 -11.86
N ARG A 269 -9.00 -0.55 -12.66
CA ARG A 269 -8.55 -0.68 -14.06
C ARG A 269 -7.04 -0.47 -14.10
N ASP A 270 -6.31 -1.49 -14.57
CA ASP A 270 -4.87 -1.37 -14.81
C ASP A 270 -4.65 -0.33 -15.93
N GLN A 271 -3.77 0.67 -15.72
CA GLN A 271 -3.43 1.59 -16.80
C GLN A 271 -2.58 0.83 -17.84
N PRO A 272 -2.65 1.16 -19.15
CA PRO A 272 -1.87 0.45 -20.17
C PRO A 272 -0.36 0.38 -19.89
N ALA A 273 0.18 1.42 -19.23
CA ALA A 273 1.56 1.46 -18.77
C ALA A 273 1.82 0.49 -17.60
N ASP A 274 0.86 0.37 -16.67
CA ASP A 274 0.92 -0.57 -15.56
C ASP A 274 0.83 -2.02 -16.07
N GLU A 275 0.00 -2.32 -17.09
CA GLU A 275 -0.12 -3.67 -17.66
C GLU A 275 1.17 -4.17 -18.34
N ALA A 276 1.91 -3.28 -18.99
CA ALA A 276 3.18 -3.61 -19.65
C ALA A 276 4.26 -4.01 -18.63
N GLU A 277 4.31 -3.32 -17.49
CA GLU A 277 5.25 -3.59 -16.40
C GLU A 277 4.81 -4.79 -15.53
N LEU A 278 3.49 -4.97 -15.37
CA LEU A 278 2.92 -6.12 -14.67
C LEU A 278 2.97 -7.41 -15.50
N GLY A 279 3.40 -7.35 -16.77
CA GLY A 279 3.46 -8.51 -17.69
C GLY A 279 2.07 -9.03 -18.08
N ILE A 280 1.02 -8.22 -17.93
CA ILE A 280 -0.39 -8.60 -18.15
C ILE A 280 -0.80 -8.39 -19.61
N ALA A 281 0.00 -7.66 -20.41
CA ALA A 281 -0.26 -7.44 -21.82
C ALA A 281 -0.53 -8.78 -22.55
N ARG A 282 -1.80 -8.99 -22.92
CA ARG A 282 -2.21 -10.14 -23.74
C ARG A 282 -1.37 -10.10 -25.01
N ARG A 283 -0.57 -11.15 -25.26
CA ARG A 283 0.03 -11.38 -26.57
C ARG A 283 -1.09 -11.37 -27.61
N GLY A 284 -1.19 -10.25 -28.33
CA GLY A 284 -2.15 -10.04 -29.38
C GLY A 284 -2.11 -11.16 -30.40
N GLU A 285 -3.30 -11.51 -30.86
CA GLU A 285 -3.65 -12.56 -31.80
C GLU A 285 -2.66 -12.66 -32.96
N ARG A 286 -2.19 -13.90 -33.19
CA ARG A 286 -1.48 -14.25 -34.43
C ARG A 286 -2.43 -13.94 -35.60
N ARG A 287 -2.05 -12.98 -36.45
CA ARG A 287 -2.66 -12.80 -37.78
C ARG A 287 -2.77 -14.17 -38.48
N PRO A 288 -3.92 -14.51 -39.09
CA PRO A 288 -4.02 -15.75 -39.85
C PRO A 288 -3.10 -15.64 -41.07
N ARG A 289 -2.22 -16.64 -41.21
CA ARG A 289 -1.42 -16.84 -42.43
C ARG A 289 -2.39 -17.00 -43.60
N GLY A 290 -2.33 -16.07 -44.55
CA GLY A 290 -3.03 -16.17 -45.83
C GLY A 290 -2.64 -17.47 -46.52
N ARG A 291 -3.65 -18.24 -46.90
CA ARG A 291 -3.53 -19.49 -47.63
C ARG A 291 -3.32 -19.17 -49.11
N ASP A 292 -2.36 -19.86 -49.71
CA ASP A 292 -2.12 -19.96 -51.15
C ASP A 292 -3.42 -20.12 -51.96
N GLY A 293 -3.48 -19.43 -53.10
CA GLY A 293 -4.55 -19.54 -54.07
C GLY A 293 -4.23 -18.89 -55.41
N GLY A 294 -3.46 -19.59 -56.25
CA GLY A 294 -3.74 -19.73 -57.68
C GLY A 294 -3.46 -18.56 -58.64
N ARG A 295 -2.38 -18.73 -59.43
CA ARG A 295 -2.23 -18.46 -60.89
C ARG A 295 -3.08 -17.36 -61.53
N GLU A 296 -2.40 -16.41 -62.20
CA GLU A 296 -2.31 -16.38 -63.67
C GLU A 296 -1.22 -15.41 -64.15
N ARG A 297 -0.45 -15.85 -65.16
CA ARG A 297 0.47 -15.04 -65.98
C ARG A 297 -0.30 -14.53 -67.20
N PRO A 298 0.13 -13.40 -67.80
CA PRO A 298 0.64 -13.49 -69.16
C PRO A 298 1.95 -12.71 -69.33
N SER A 299 3.00 -13.35 -69.84
CA SER A 299 3.38 -13.40 -71.26
C SER A 299 3.90 -12.07 -71.81
N SER A 300 5.20 -12.06 -72.09
CA SER A 300 5.97 -11.03 -72.77
C SER A 300 5.44 -10.71 -74.17
N ARG A 301 5.56 -9.44 -74.59
CA ARG A 301 6.35 -9.00 -75.76
C ARG A 301 6.13 -7.52 -76.10
N ARG A 302 7.27 -6.90 -76.41
CA ARG A 302 7.54 -5.64 -77.14
C ARG A 302 7.29 -4.33 -76.41
#